data_AF-A0A268HAJ7-F1
#
_entry.id   AF-A0A268HAJ7-F1
#
_cell.length_a   1.000
_cell.length_b   1.000
_cell.length_c   1.000
_cell.angle_alpha   90.00
_cell.angle_beta   90.00
_cell.angle_gamma   90.00
#
_symmetry.space_group_name_H-M   'P 1'
#
loop_
_entity.id
_entity.type
_entity.pdbx_description
1 polymer ?
#
loop_
_entity_poly.entity_id
_entity_poly.type
_entity_poly.pdbx_seq_one_letter_code
_entity_poly.pdbx_strand_id
1 'polypeptide(L)'
;MYTIKQASTLSGLSIDTIRFYEKAGLLPAINRLANGHRSFLPTDIERMKIIICMKKAGFTLEELKSYLDIAETSNIHEHPELIAGMLQHKEKLKNQMVQLQTVLDFIDQKLSEGSWLERKA
;
A
#
# COMPACT_ATOMS: atom_id res chain seq x y z
N MET A 1 -9.11 -18.12 -11.30
CA MET A 1 -7.66 -18.05 -11.62
C MET A 1 -7.45 -16.99 -12.69
N TYR A 2 -6.34 -16.27 -12.65
CA TYR A 2 -6.04 -15.13 -13.52
C TYR A 2 -4.66 -15.28 -14.15
N THR A 3 -4.51 -14.86 -15.40
CA THR A 3 -3.20 -14.69 -16.04
C THR A 3 -2.46 -13.49 -15.47
N ILE A 4 -1.15 -13.38 -15.71
CA ILE A 4 -0.37 -12.20 -15.28
C ILE A 4 -0.89 -10.88 -15.87
N LYS A 5 -1.46 -10.91 -17.09
CA LYS A 5 -2.07 -9.74 -17.73
C LYS A 5 -3.35 -9.33 -16.99
N GLN A 6 -4.21 -10.29 -16.67
CA GLN A 6 -5.41 -10.03 -15.88
C GLN A 6 -5.07 -9.58 -14.46
N ALA A 7 -4.08 -10.20 -13.82
CA ALA A 7 -3.61 -9.79 -12.49
C ALA A 7 -3.08 -8.35 -12.49
N SER A 8 -2.33 -7.97 -13.53
CA SER A 8 -1.89 -6.59 -13.74
C SER A 8 -3.07 -5.62 -13.84
N THR A 9 -4.08 -5.94 -14.67
CA THR A 9 -5.28 -5.11 -14.79
C THR A 9 -6.08 -5.01 -13.49
N LEU A 10 -6.25 -6.12 -12.76
CA LEU A 10 -7.08 -6.18 -11.54
C LEU A 10 -6.41 -5.53 -10.32
N SER A 11 -5.09 -5.61 -10.23
CA SER A 11 -4.31 -5.01 -9.14
C SER A 11 -3.89 -3.57 -9.44
N GLY A 12 -3.84 -3.17 -10.71
CA GLY A 12 -3.26 -1.90 -11.16
C GLY A 12 -1.73 -1.88 -11.13
N LEU A 13 -1.08 -3.02 -10.87
CA LEU A 13 0.38 -3.15 -10.91
C LEU A 13 0.88 -3.42 -12.32
N SER A 14 2.08 -2.92 -12.63
CA SER A 14 2.79 -3.39 -13.82
C SER A 14 3.15 -4.87 -13.68
N ILE A 15 3.25 -5.57 -14.82
CA ILE A 15 3.69 -6.97 -14.86
C ILE A 15 5.06 -7.14 -14.17
N ASP A 16 5.96 -6.19 -14.35
CA ASP A 16 7.29 -6.24 -13.74
C ASP A 16 7.25 -6.02 -12.22
N THR A 17 6.35 -5.17 -11.74
CA THR A 17 6.11 -5.03 -10.29
C THR A 17 5.55 -6.32 -9.68
N ILE A 18 4.66 -7.02 -10.38
CA ILE A 18 4.12 -8.32 -9.93
C ILE A 18 5.26 -9.35 -9.83
N ARG A 19 6.11 -9.45 -10.86
CA ARG A 19 7.28 -10.35 -10.86
C ARG A 19 8.28 -9.98 -9.77
N PHE A 20 8.47 -8.69 -9.53
CA PHE A 20 9.34 -8.21 -8.47
C PHE A 20 8.78 -8.59 -7.09
N TYR A 21 7.48 -8.45 -6.84
CA TYR A 21 6.86 -8.87 -5.58
C TYR A 21 6.91 -10.38 -5.36
N GLU A 22 6.72 -11.18 -6.40
CA GLU A 22 6.99 -12.63 -6.34
C GLU A 22 8.45 -12.91 -5.96
N LYS A 23 9.42 -12.30 -6.65
CA LYS A 23 10.85 -12.50 -6.39
C LYS A 23 11.28 -12.03 -4.99
N ALA A 24 10.68 -10.96 -4.49
CA ALA A 24 10.92 -10.42 -3.16
C ALA A 24 10.25 -11.23 -2.03
N GLY A 25 9.44 -12.24 -2.39
CA GLY A 25 8.71 -13.07 -1.42
C GLY A 25 7.52 -12.36 -0.77
N LEU A 26 7.01 -11.29 -1.40
CA LEU A 26 5.81 -10.58 -0.95
C LEU A 26 4.52 -11.25 -1.44
N LEU A 27 4.63 -12.06 -2.48
CA LEU A 27 3.56 -12.94 -2.94
C LEU A 27 3.98 -14.39 -2.67
N PRO A 28 3.05 -15.27 -2.30
CA PRO A 28 3.35 -16.69 -2.15
C PRO A 28 3.82 -17.29 -3.49
N ALA A 29 4.35 -18.52 -3.46
CA ALA A 29 4.77 -19.19 -4.67
C ALA A 29 3.60 -19.30 -5.66
N ILE A 30 3.67 -18.55 -6.77
CA ILE A 30 2.57 -18.45 -7.73
C ILE A 30 2.44 -19.76 -8.49
N ASN A 31 1.22 -20.29 -8.51
CA ASN A 31 0.88 -21.50 -9.26
C ASN A 31 1.24 -21.35 -10.74
N ARG A 32 1.69 -22.45 -11.35
CA ARG A 32 1.95 -22.52 -12.79
C ARG A 32 0.98 -23.48 -13.44
N LEU A 33 0.42 -23.07 -14.58
CA LEU A 33 -0.38 -23.94 -15.43
C LEU A 33 0.52 -24.97 -16.13
N ALA A 34 -0.09 -26.00 -16.72
CA ALA A 34 0.62 -27.05 -17.46
C ALA A 34 1.49 -26.50 -18.62
N ASN A 35 1.14 -25.33 -19.17
CA ASN A 35 1.91 -24.63 -20.20
C ASN A 35 3.04 -23.73 -19.65
N GLY A 36 3.32 -23.80 -18.34
CA GLY A 36 4.40 -23.05 -17.68
C GLY A 36 4.05 -21.59 -17.33
N HIS A 37 2.88 -21.09 -17.73
CA HIS A 37 2.45 -19.72 -17.40
C HIS A 37 1.99 -19.59 -15.95
N ARG A 38 2.27 -18.44 -15.33
CA ARG A 38 1.81 -18.08 -13.99
C ARG A 38 0.29 -17.93 -13.94
N SER A 39 -0.32 -18.48 -12.89
CA SER A 39 -1.74 -18.43 -12.58
C SER A 39 -1.93 -17.87 -11.18
N PHE A 40 -2.69 -16.77 -11.09
CA PHE A 40 -2.96 -16.06 -9.86
C PHE A 40 -4.36 -16.39 -9.35
N LEU A 41 -4.49 -16.64 -8.06
CA LEU A 41 -5.76 -16.79 -7.36
C LEU A 41 -6.36 -15.42 -7.03
N PRO A 42 -7.67 -15.34 -6.77
CA PRO A 42 -8.28 -14.11 -6.25
C PRO A 42 -7.60 -13.58 -4.99
N THR A 43 -7.18 -14.46 -4.09
CA THR A 43 -6.42 -14.13 -2.88
C THR A 43 -5.08 -13.46 -3.18
N ASP A 44 -4.40 -13.84 -4.26
CA ASP A 44 -3.15 -13.17 -4.69
C ASP A 44 -3.42 -11.73 -5.11
N ILE A 45 -4.55 -11.48 -5.78
CA ILE A 45 -4.96 -10.13 -6.19
C ILE A 45 -5.30 -9.27 -4.97
N GLU A 46 -6.00 -9.84 -3.98
CA GLU A 46 -6.27 -9.16 -2.71
C GLU A 46 -4.98 -8.82 -1.97
N ARG A 47 -4.04 -9.76 -1.89
CA ARG A 47 -2.71 -9.54 -1.31
C ARG A 47 -1.96 -8.42 -2.03
N MET A 48 -1.99 -8.37 -3.35
CA MET A 48 -1.42 -7.26 -4.13
C MET A 48 -2.05 -5.91 -3.76
N LYS A 49 -3.37 -5.84 -3.62
CA LYS A 49 -4.07 -4.61 -3.22
C LYS A 49 -3.69 -4.15 -1.81
N ILE A 50 -3.53 -5.09 -0.87
CA ILE A 50 -3.06 -4.80 0.49
C ILE A 50 -1.64 -4.22 0.43
N ILE A 51 -0.72 -4.86 -0.30
CA ILE A 51 0.66 -4.38 -0.47
C ILE A 51 0.67 -2.93 -1.02
N ILE A 52 -0.15 -2.64 -2.03
CA ILE A 52 -0.26 -1.29 -2.61
C ILE A 52 -0.75 -0.28 -1.57
N CYS A 53 -1.81 -0.61 -0.83
CA CYS A 53 -2.37 0.26 0.18
C CYS A 53 -1.34 0.56 1.28
N MET A 54 -0.68 -0.46 1.79
CA MET A 54 0.29 -0.30 2.86
C MET A 54 1.58 0.41 2.39
N LYS A 55 2.02 0.18 1.15
CA LYS A 55 3.09 0.98 0.54
C LYS A 55 2.75 2.47 0.51
N LYS A 56 1.51 2.83 0.15
CA LYS A 56 1.04 4.22 0.19
C LYS A 56 0.99 4.78 1.62
N ALA A 57 0.72 3.92 2.59
CA ALA A 57 0.79 4.25 4.01
C ALA A 57 2.22 4.42 4.57
N GLY A 58 3.25 4.25 3.74
CA GLY A 58 4.65 4.46 4.10
C GLY A 58 5.33 3.23 4.71
N PHE A 59 4.75 2.04 4.60
CA PHE A 59 5.42 0.80 4.99
C PHE A 59 6.51 0.43 4.01
N THR A 60 7.64 -0.03 4.54
CA THR A 60 8.73 -0.63 3.76
C THR A 60 8.36 -2.03 3.30
N LEU A 61 9.04 -2.54 2.27
CA LEU A 61 8.79 -3.90 1.80
C LEU A 61 9.14 -4.98 2.81
N GLU A 62 10.14 -4.72 3.66
CA GLU A 62 10.57 -5.64 4.71
C GLU A 62 9.50 -5.75 5.80
N GLU A 63 8.98 -4.61 6.27
CA GLU A 63 7.85 -4.58 7.21
C GLU A 63 6.66 -5.35 6.64
N LEU A 64 6.26 -5.06 5.39
CA LEU A 64 5.12 -5.73 4.75
C LEU A 64 5.28 -7.24 4.68
N LYS A 65 6.50 -7.71 4.41
CA LYS A 65 6.78 -9.14 4.40
C LYS A 65 6.50 -9.76 5.77
N SER A 66 7.01 -9.16 6.84
CA SER A 66 6.75 -9.63 8.21
C SER A 66 5.25 -9.66 8.55
N TYR A 67 4.51 -8.62 8.19
CA TYR A 67 3.05 -8.59 8.43
C TYR A 67 2.30 -9.66 7.64
N LEU A 68 2.68 -9.88 6.38
CA LEU A 68 2.02 -10.87 5.53
C LEU A 68 2.36 -12.31 5.95
N ASP A 69 3.60 -12.57 6.36
CA ASP A 69 4.03 -13.89 6.84
C ASP A 69 3.29 -14.27 8.14
N ILE A 70 3.12 -13.30 9.06
CA ILE A 70 2.32 -13.51 10.28
C ILE A 70 0.85 -13.71 9.94
N ALA A 71 0.28 -12.92 9.02
CA ALA A 71 -1.13 -13.07 8.64
C ALA A 71 -1.48 -14.46 8.07
N GLU A 72 -0.49 -15.17 7.50
CA GLU A 72 -0.67 -16.53 6.99
C GLU A 72 -0.40 -17.63 8.03
N THR A 73 0.38 -17.34 9.08
CA THR A 73 0.90 -18.38 10.00
C THR A 73 0.41 -18.25 11.43
N SER A 74 -0.08 -17.08 11.85
CA SER A 74 -0.35 -16.75 13.26
C SER A 74 -1.42 -15.66 13.40
N ASN A 75 -1.93 -15.48 14.62
CA ASN A 75 -2.76 -14.34 14.94
C ASN A 75 -1.88 -13.10 15.20
N ILE A 76 -2.15 -11.97 14.53
CA ILE A 76 -1.41 -10.71 14.74
C ILE A 76 -1.46 -10.23 16.20
N HIS A 77 -2.50 -10.60 16.95
CA HIS A 77 -2.63 -10.26 18.38
C HIS A 77 -1.55 -10.87 19.26
N GLU A 78 -0.84 -11.89 18.78
CA GLU A 78 0.27 -12.55 19.49
C GLU A 78 1.62 -11.85 19.25
N HIS A 79 1.66 -10.84 18.37
CA HIS A 79 2.88 -10.14 17.94
C HIS A 79 2.77 -8.63 18.28
N PRO A 80 2.93 -8.24 19.55
CA PRO A 80 2.70 -6.87 20.02
C PRO A 80 3.60 -5.83 19.33
N GLU A 81 4.80 -6.20 18.91
CA GLU A 81 5.73 -5.34 18.17
C GLU A 81 5.19 -4.96 16.79
N LEU A 82 4.52 -5.87 16.10
CA LEU A 82 3.87 -5.60 14.82
C LEU A 82 2.64 -4.69 15.02
N ILE A 83 1.86 -4.92 16.07
CA ILE A 83 0.74 -4.03 16.40
C ILE A 83 1.24 -2.61 16.71
N ALA A 84 2.31 -2.50 17.50
CA ALA A 84 2.92 -1.22 17.82
C ALA A 84 3.41 -0.49 16.55
N GLY A 85 4.08 -1.20 15.63
CA GLY A 85 4.47 -0.66 14.33
C GLY A 85 3.27 -0.17 13.51
N MET A 86 2.23 -0.99 13.37
CA MET A 86 0.99 -0.62 12.66
C MET A 86 0.32 0.62 13.27
N LEU A 87 0.27 0.71 14.60
CA LEU A 87 -0.25 1.90 15.30
C LEU A 87 0.61 3.14 15.04
N GLN A 88 1.93 3.00 15.00
CA GLN A 88 2.82 4.12 14.67
C GLN A 88 2.58 4.63 13.25
N HIS A 89 2.43 3.73 12.27
CA HIS A 89 2.08 4.12 10.89
C HIS A 89 0.71 4.79 10.82
N LYS A 90 -0.29 4.28 11.55
CA LYS A 90 -1.62 4.89 11.66
C LYS A 90 -1.55 6.32 12.20
N GLU A 91 -0.77 6.56 13.25
CA GLU A 91 -0.61 7.92 13.80
C GLU A 91 0.15 8.85 12.84
N LYS A 92 1.18 8.35 12.13
CA LYS A 92 1.84 9.11 11.07
C LYS A 92 0.87 9.54 9.97
N LEU A 93 -0.02 8.66 9.53
CA LEU A 93 -1.03 8.99 8.52
C LEU A 93 -2.02 10.04 9.01
N LYS A 94 -2.49 9.94 10.26
CA LYS A 94 -3.36 10.96 10.84
C LYS A 94 -2.68 12.33 10.87
N ASN A 95 -1.41 12.38 11.27
CA ASN A 95 -0.66 13.62 11.29
C ASN A 95 -0.51 14.21 9.88
N GLN A 96 -0.27 13.37 8.87
CA GLN A 96 -0.24 13.81 7.47
C GLN A 96 -1.60 14.36 7.01
N MET A 97 -2.71 13.74 7.42
CA MET A 97 -4.06 14.26 7.13
C MET A 97 -4.27 15.65 7.72
N VAL A 98 -3.88 15.87 8.98
CA VAL A 98 -3.99 17.18 9.63
C VAL A 98 -3.16 18.23 8.89
N GLN A 99 -1.91 17.90 8.54
CA GLN A 99 -1.04 18.80 7.79
C GLN A 99 -1.61 19.16 6.42
N LEU A 100 -2.11 18.17 5.67
CA LEU A 100 -2.74 18.41 4.37
C LEU A 100 -4.00 19.25 4.51
N GLN A 101 -4.80 19.05 5.56
CA GLN A 101 -5.97 19.88 5.83
C GLN A 101 -5.59 21.33 6.09
N THR A 102 -4.55 21.59 6.90
CA THR A 102 -4.07 22.96 7.13
C THR A 102 -3.63 23.64 5.83
N VAL A 103 -3.00 22.90 4.91
CA VAL A 103 -2.62 23.43 3.59
C VAL A 103 -3.86 23.76 2.75
N LEU A 104 -4.88 22.88 2.76
CA LEU A 104 -6.15 23.15 2.07
C LEU A 104 -6.84 24.38 2.63
N ASP A 105 -6.94 24.50 3.96
CA ASP A 105 -7.55 25.64 4.64
C ASP A 105 -6.85 26.96 4.26
N PHE A 106 -5.51 26.94 4.17
CA PHE A 106 -4.73 28.09 3.71
C PHE A 106 -5.02 28.44 2.24
N ILE A 107 -5.10 27.44 1.37
CA ILE A 107 -5.44 27.65 -0.05
C ILE A 107 -6.84 28.24 -0.18
N ASP A 108 -7.82 27.70 0.55
CA ASP A 108 -9.20 28.18 0.55
C ASP A 108 -9.29 29.62 1.07
N GLN A 109 -8.55 29.94 2.15
CA GLN A 109 -8.41 31.31 2.64
C GLN A 109 -7.89 32.23 1.53
N LYS A 110 -6.79 31.87 0.86
CA LYS A 110 -6.22 32.70 -0.22
C LYS A 110 -7.11 32.85 -1.44
N LEU A 111 -7.86 31.80 -1.80
CA LEU A 111 -8.85 31.87 -2.86
C LEU A 111 -10.01 32.81 -2.49
N SER A 112 -10.47 32.79 -1.23
CA SER A 112 -11.54 33.69 -0.75
C SER A 112 -11.10 35.16 -0.65
N GLU A 113 -9.87 35.41 -0.21
CA GLU A 113 -9.29 36.76 -0.10
C GLU A 113 -8.98 37.37 -1.48
N GLY A 114 -8.86 36.54 -2.53
CA GLY A 114 -8.50 36.97 -3.88
C GLY A 114 -7.08 37.56 -3.99
N SER A 115 -6.27 37.43 -2.94
CA SER A 115 -4.94 38.00 -2.84
C SER A 115 -3.98 37.01 -2.20
N TRP A 116 -2.95 36.64 -2.95
CA TRP A 116 -1.95 35.66 -2.52
C TRP A 116 -0.82 36.28 -1.67
N LEU A 117 -0.67 37.59 -1.74
CA LEU A 117 0.36 38.36 -1.02
C LEU A 117 -0.29 39.59 -0.39
N GLU A 118 0.13 39.94 0.83
CA GLU A 118 -0.19 41.25 1.38
C GLU A 118 0.50 42.30 0.51
N ARG A 119 -0.29 43.14 -0.17
CA ARG A 119 0.25 44.34 -0.79
C ARG A 119 0.64 45.29 0.33
N LYS A 120 1.92 45.26 0.73
CA LYS A 120 2.50 46.29 1.60
C LYS A 120 2.31 47.64 0.90
N ALA A 121 1.59 48.54 1.57
CA ALA A 121 1.49 49.95 1.23
C ALA A 121 2.82 50.66 1.50
#